data_AF-A0A7V1RIY5-F1
#
_entry.id   AF-A0A7V1RIY5-F1
#
_cell.length_a   1.000
_cell.length_b   1.000
_cell.length_c   1.000
_cell.angle_alpha   90.00
_cell.angle_beta   90.00
_cell.angle_gamma   90.00
#
_symmetry.space_group_name_H-M   'P 1'
#
loop_
_entity.id
_entity.type
_entity.pdbx_description
1 polymer ?
#
loop_
_entity_poly.entity_id
_entity_poly.type
_entity_poly.pdbx_seq_one_letter_code
_entity_poly.pdbx_strand_id
1 'polypeptide(L)'
;MTQFNALEPVFLDVVEYARKMGLRLSHGDHEDASQIEFNQAPNTPLAYADDFMTYRQICRVVGRKHGLLACFMPKPFTRVSGNGHHHHVSLVDDAGENQVVGDLHGPCRLSKTGLHFAGGLLAHADALTLLGAPSVNSYKRYWDIGYWAPFHKSYDYNNRTVILRIPAPGGSRSDSSTRPATPISRSRESSWRRSTGSPGRSTRGRRTPRTRPRTSACRGRSGSRSTCSRPSRPSRPIR
;
A
#
# COMPACT_ATOMS: atom_id res chain seq x y z
N MET A 1 12.12 -1.88 27.14
CA MET A 1 11.52 -2.63 26.02
C MET A 1 11.75 -1.81 24.75
N THR A 2 12.39 -2.38 23.73
CA THR A 2 12.60 -1.72 22.44
C THR A 2 11.27 -1.55 21.71
N GLN A 3 11.22 -0.60 20.77
CA GLN A 3 10.09 -0.39 19.86
C GLN A 3 9.63 -1.68 19.16
N PHE A 4 10.59 -2.53 18.78
CA PHE A 4 10.39 -3.78 18.06
C PHE A 4 9.70 -4.87 18.91
N ASN A 5 10.03 -5.02 20.19
CA ASN A 5 9.40 -6.06 21.02
C ASN A 5 7.98 -5.70 21.51
N ALA A 6 7.49 -4.47 21.23
CA ALA A 6 6.22 -4.00 21.77
C ALA A 6 4.97 -4.68 21.15
N LEU A 7 5.10 -5.28 19.96
CA LEU A 7 4.02 -6.03 19.28
C LEU A 7 4.35 -7.52 19.10
N GLU A 8 5.42 -8.04 19.73
CA GLU A 8 5.79 -9.46 19.68
C GLU A 8 4.61 -10.42 20.02
N PRO A 9 3.77 -10.17 21.06
CA PRO A 9 2.60 -11.02 21.32
C PRO A 9 1.52 -10.99 20.21
N VAL A 10 1.41 -9.86 19.49
CA VAL A 10 0.48 -9.71 18.35
C VAL A 10 1.04 -10.46 17.14
N PHE A 11 2.34 -10.35 16.89
CA PHE A 11 3.05 -11.05 15.82
C PHE A 11 2.89 -12.57 15.96
N LEU A 12 3.18 -13.11 17.14
CA LEU A 12 3.10 -14.55 17.42
C LEU A 12 1.66 -15.09 17.29
N ASP A 13 0.65 -14.37 17.79
CA ASP A 13 -0.76 -14.74 17.62
C ASP A 13 -1.19 -14.74 16.14
N VAL A 14 -0.74 -13.77 15.34
CA VAL A 14 -1.03 -13.74 13.89
C VAL A 14 -0.43 -14.97 13.21
N VAL A 15 0.81 -15.36 13.52
CA VAL A 15 1.45 -16.57 12.99
C VAL A 15 0.69 -17.83 13.41
N GLU A 16 0.33 -17.94 14.69
CA GLU A 16 -0.40 -19.11 15.21
C GLU A 16 -1.76 -19.26 14.51
N TYR A 17 -2.52 -18.17 14.37
CA TYR A 17 -3.86 -18.18 13.80
C TYR A 17 -3.80 -18.38 12.27
N ALA A 18 -2.82 -17.79 11.59
CA ALA A 18 -2.56 -18.05 10.17
C ALA A 18 -2.27 -19.54 9.93
N ARG A 19 -1.37 -20.14 10.72
CA ARG A 19 -1.07 -21.59 10.63
C ARG A 19 -2.30 -22.45 10.86
N LYS A 20 -3.13 -22.12 11.87
CA LYS A 20 -4.40 -22.83 12.16
C LYS A 20 -5.42 -22.72 11.03
N MET A 21 -5.40 -21.63 10.27
CA MET A 21 -6.25 -21.40 9.09
C MET A 21 -5.62 -21.89 7.78
N GLY A 22 -4.49 -22.60 7.82
CA GLY A 22 -3.81 -23.15 6.63
C GLY A 22 -2.96 -22.15 5.83
N LEU A 23 -2.81 -20.90 6.29
CA LEU A 23 -2.01 -19.89 5.59
C LEU A 23 -0.52 -20.21 5.70
N ARG A 24 0.14 -20.35 4.54
CA ARG A 24 1.58 -20.54 4.42
C ARG A 24 2.30 -19.19 4.50
N LEU A 25 2.52 -18.68 5.71
CA LEU A 25 3.42 -17.54 5.93
C LEU A 25 4.87 -18.01 5.74
N SER A 26 5.70 -17.22 5.06
CA SER A 26 7.10 -17.55 4.78
C SER A 26 8.08 -16.74 5.64
N HIS A 27 7.83 -15.44 5.80
CA HIS A 27 8.62 -14.50 6.61
C HIS A 27 7.69 -13.44 7.21
N GLY A 28 8.12 -12.77 8.26
CA GLY A 28 7.49 -11.54 8.76
C GLY A 28 8.51 -10.67 9.48
N ASP A 29 8.29 -9.36 9.47
CA ASP A 29 9.22 -8.39 10.04
C ASP A 29 8.48 -7.15 10.57
N HIS A 30 9.18 -6.33 11.35
CA HIS A 30 8.73 -5.04 11.86
C HIS A 30 9.28 -3.89 10.99
N GLU A 31 8.42 -3.34 10.13
CA GLU A 31 8.80 -2.26 9.20
C GLU A 31 8.90 -0.87 9.88
N ASP A 32 8.09 -0.61 10.90
CA ASP A 32 8.05 0.68 11.62
C ASP A 32 7.45 0.50 13.03
N ALA A 33 7.41 1.55 13.85
CA ALA A 33 7.01 1.55 15.27
C ALA A 33 5.65 0.91 15.58
N SER A 34 4.76 0.84 14.59
CA SER A 34 3.47 0.18 14.69
C SER A 34 3.12 -0.65 13.46
N GLN A 35 4.10 -0.96 12.61
CA GLN A 35 3.89 -1.61 11.32
C GLN A 35 4.55 -3.00 11.31
N ILE A 36 3.77 -4.02 10.94
CA ILE A 36 4.21 -5.41 10.82
C ILE A 36 3.90 -5.87 9.40
N GLU A 37 4.88 -6.51 8.76
CA GLU A 37 4.74 -7.22 7.49
C GLU A 37 4.69 -8.73 7.70
N PHE A 38 3.87 -9.41 6.91
CA PHE A 38 3.95 -10.87 6.74
C PHE A 38 3.90 -11.24 5.26
N ASN A 39 4.92 -11.95 4.81
CA ASN A 39 5.01 -12.54 3.49
C ASN A 39 4.38 -13.93 3.47
N GLN A 40 3.72 -14.27 2.37
CA GLN A 40 3.18 -15.60 2.10
C GLN A 40 4.02 -16.33 1.07
N ALA A 41 4.04 -17.66 1.17
CA ALA A 41 4.55 -18.51 0.11
C ALA A 41 3.76 -18.33 -1.19
N PRO A 42 4.39 -18.50 -2.38
CA PRO A 42 3.69 -18.43 -3.67
C PRO A 42 2.50 -19.40 -3.74
N ASN A 43 1.42 -18.94 -4.37
CA ASN A 43 0.18 -19.68 -4.55
C ASN A 43 -0.48 -19.28 -5.89
N THR A 44 -1.50 -20.01 -6.34
CA THR A 44 -2.28 -19.60 -7.54
C THR A 44 -3.01 -18.27 -7.28
N PRO A 45 -3.28 -17.44 -8.31
CA PRO A 45 -3.82 -16.09 -8.10
C PRO A 45 -5.14 -16.05 -7.31
N LEU A 46 -6.03 -17.01 -7.54
CA LEU A 46 -7.32 -17.11 -6.84
C LEU A 46 -7.12 -17.48 -5.36
N ALA A 47 -6.39 -18.57 -5.09
CA ALA A 47 -6.12 -19.01 -3.72
C ALA A 47 -5.35 -17.94 -2.91
N TYR A 48 -4.43 -17.20 -3.55
CA TYR A 48 -3.71 -16.09 -2.91
C TYR A 48 -4.64 -14.91 -2.53
N ALA A 49 -5.73 -14.70 -3.27
CA ALA A 49 -6.74 -13.69 -2.95
C ALA A 49 -7.61 -14.10 -1.76
N ASP A 50 -8.01 -15.37 -1.69
CA ASP A 50 -8.77 -15.93 -0.56
C ASP A 50 -7.91 -15.97 0.72
N ASP A 51 -6.64 -16.39 0.59
CA ASP A 51 -5.63 -16.30 1.65
C ASP A 51 -5.48 -14.85 2.16
N PHE A 52 -5.47 -13.85 1.27
CA PHE A 52 -5.37 -12.45 1.67
C PHE A 52 -6.58 -11.97 2.48
N MET A 53 -7.80 -12.34 2.06
CA MET A 53 -9.00 -12.00 2.81
C MET A 53 -8.98 -12.66 4.19
N THR A 54 -8.58 -13.93 4.27
CA THR A 54 -8.45 -14.69 5.51
C THR A 54 -7.40 -14.06 6.44
N TYR A 55 -6.22 -13.72 5.92
CA TYR A 55 -5.17 -13.00 6.64
C TYR A 55 -5.69 -11.68 7.25
N ARG A 56 -6.42 -10.87 6.47
CA ARG A 56 -6.99 -9.62 6.98
C ARG A 56 -8.01 -9.83 8.09
N GLN A 57 -8.78 -10.94 8.08
CA GLN A 57 -9.69 -11.26 9.18
C GLN A 57 -8.95 -11.73 10.43
N ILE A 58 -7.95 -12.60 10.29
CA ILE A 58 -7.05 -13.01 11.39
C ILE A 58 -6.47 -11.77 12.07
N CYS A 59 -5.89 -10.85 11.29
CA CYS A 59 -5.33 -9.62 11.84
C CYS A 59 -6.38 -8.79 12.62
N ARG A 60 -7.62 -8.69 12.13
CA ARG A 60 -8.70 -7.97 12.84
C ARG A 60 -9.11 -8.67 14.14
N VAL A 61 -9.09 -9.99 14.19
CA VAL A 61 -9.40 -10.79 15.40
C VAL A 61 -8.27 -10.66 16.43
N VAL A 62 -7.02 -10.90 16.02
CA VAL A 62 -5.84 -10.77 16.90
C VAL A 62 -5.70 -9.33 17.41
N GLY A 63 -5.94 -8.32 16.55
CA GLY A 63 -6.00 -6.93 16.98
C GLY A 63 -6.96 -6.71 18.13
N ARG A 64 -8.22 -7.17 17.99
CA ARG A 64 -9.23 -7.07 19.06
C ARG A 64 -8.80 -7.80 20.33
N LYS A 65 -8.19 -8.99 20.23
CA LYS A 65 -7.65 -9.77 21.38
C LYS A 65 -6.66 -8.93 22.21
N HIS A 66 -5.83 -8.13 21.54
CA HIS A 66 -4.82 -7.26 22.18
C HIS A 66 -5.27 -5.82 22.45
N GLY A 67 -6.56 -5.49 22.28
CA GLY A 67 -7.04 -4.10 22.41
C GLY A 67 -6.45 -3.14 21.36
N LEU A 68 -6.16 -3.66 20.17
CA LEU A 68 -5.62 -2.94 19.01
C LEU A 68 -6.62 -2.95 17.84
N LEU A 69 -6.40 -2.03 16.91
CA LEU A 69 -7.06 -1.96 15.62
C LEU A 69 -6.05 -2.29 14.51
N ALA A 70 -6.29 -3.39 13.80
CA ALA A 70 -5.58 -3.74 12.58
C ALA A 70 -5.98 -2.77 11.44
N CYS A 71 -5.03 -2.01 10.93
CA CYS A 71 -5.23 -1.00 9.91
C CYS A 71 -4.47 -1.33 8.62
N PHE A 72 -5.25 -1.55 7.55
CA PHE A 72 -4.75 -1.78 6.19
C PHE A 72 -4.96 -0.56 5.29
N MET A 73 -5.09 0.65 5.87
CA MET A 73 -5.15 1.87 5.08
C MET A 73 -3.76 2.16 4.48
N PRO A 74 -3.63 2.54 3.19
CA PRO A 74 -2.33 2.78 2.56
C PRO A 74 -1.48 3.87 3.22
N LYS A 75 -2.13 4.85 3.86
CA LYS A 75 -1.47 5.88 4.66
C LYS A 75 -2.31 6.15 5.92
N PRO A 76 -2.08 5.43 7.03
CA PRO A 76 -2.87 5.60 8.25
C PRO A 76 -2.43 6.82 9.08
N PHE A 77 -1.16 7.20 8.94
CA PHE A 77 -0.52 8.33 9.62
C PHE A 77 0.30 9.12 8.59
N THR A 78 0.53 10.41 8.84
CA THR A 78 1.43 11.25 8.02
C THR A 78 2.85 11.22 8.57
N ARG A 79 3.87 11.43 7.72
CA ARG A 79 5.30 11.52 8.13
C ARG A 79 5.92 10.24 8.73
N VAL A 80 5.32 9.07 8.47
CA VAL A 80 5.83 7.73 8.82
C VAL A 80 5.52 6.77 7.67
N SER A 81 6.04 5.53 7.70
CA SER A 81 5.78 4.54 6.63
C SER A 81 4.28 4.23 6.46
N GLY A 82 3.90 3.72 5.28
CA GLY A 82 2.49 3.53 4.90
C GLY A 82 2.26 2.24 4.12
N ASN A 83 1.19 1.52 4.47
CA ASN A 83 0.96 0.13 4.07
C ASN A 83 0.86 -0.13 2.56
N GLY A 84 1.38 -1.27 2.12
CA GLY A 84 1.22 -1.79 0.77
C GLY A 84 0.51 -3.17 0.64
N HIS A 85 0.58 -3.73 -0.58
CA HIS A 85 0.55 -5.17 -0.92
C HIS A 85 1.62 -5.56 -2.03
N HIS A 86 2.77 -6.19 -1.69
CA HIS A 86 3.71 -7.01 -2.53
C HIS A 86 2.97 -8.03 -3.42
N HIS A 87 2.90 -7.83 -4.75
CA HIS A 87 2.48 -8.86 -5.71
C HIS A 87 3.68 -9.42 -6.48
N HIS A 88 4.31 -10.45 -5.92
CA HIS A 88 5.36 -11.21 -6.60
C HIS A 88 4.70 -12.16 -7.61
N VAL A 89 4.78 -11.85 -8.90
CA VAL A 89 4.14 -12.62 -9.97
C VAL A 89 5.18 -13.33 -10.82
N SER A 90 4.99 -14.63 -11.05
CA SER A 90 5.68 -15.41 -12.07
C SER A 90 4.67 -16.02 -13.04
N LEU A 91 5.09 -16.23 -14.28
CA LEU A 91 4.38 -17.06 -15.25
C LEU A 91 5.09 -18.41 -15.26
N VAL A 92 4.33 -19.48 -15.08
CA VAL A 92 4.85 -20.85 -15.07
C VAL A 92 4.04 -21.67 -16.06
N ASP A 93 4.73 -22.51 -16.83
CA ASP A 93 4.09 -23.44 -17.77
C ASP A 93 3.61 -24.72 -17.08
N ASP A 94 3.06 -25.63 -17.87
CA ASP A 94 2.51 -26.92 -17.40
C ASP A 94 3.60 -27.88 -16.87
N ALA A 95 4.87 -27.70 -17.27
CA ALA A 95 6.01 -28.40 -16.67
C ALA A 95 6.47 -27.75 -15.34
N GLY A 96 6.00 -26.54 -15.06
CA GLY A 96 6.35 -25.73 -13.90
C GLY A 96 7.52 -24.78 -14.12
N GLU A 97 8.05 -24.65 -15.34
CA GLU A 97 9.21 -23.78 -15.57
C GLU A 97 8.82 -22.30 -15.63
N ASN A 98 9.65 -21.44 -15.04
CA ASN A 98 9.35 -20.01 -14.91
C ASN A 98 9.68 -19.24 -16.20
N GLN A 99 8.63 -18.98 -16.97
CA GLN A 99 8.71 -18.35 -18.29
C GLN A 99 9.05 -16.85 -18.25
N VAL A 100 9.12 -16.21 -17.09
CA VAL A 100 9.45 -14.77 -16.98
C VAL A 100 10.96 -14.51 -16.97
N VAL A 101 11.75 -15.47 -16.49
CA VAL A 101 13.18 -15.31 -16.27
C VAL A 101 13.99 -15.98 -17.36
N GLY A 102 15.11 -15.36 -17.71
CA GLY A 102 15.97 -15.80 -18.82
C GLY A 102 17.26 -15.00 -18.82
N ASP A 103 18.01 -15.08 -19.92
CA ASP A 103 19.33 -14.44 -20.01
C ASP A 103 19.41 -13.34 -21.08
N LEU A 104 18.27 -12.71 -21.41
CA LEU A 104 18.28 -11.52 -22.27
C LEU A 104 18.83 -10.32 -21.49
N HIS A 105 20.13 -10.11 -21.67
CA HIS A 105 20.93 -8.90 -21.45
C HIS A 105 20.64 -8.02 -20.22
N GLY A 106 21.67 -7.86 -19.39
CA GLY A 106 21.66 -6.93 -18.27
C GLY A 106 21.19 -7.53 -16.95
N PRO A 107 21.20 -6.75 -15.85
CA PRO A 107 21.01 -7.28 -14.50
C PRO A 107 19.58 -7.80 -14.25
N CYS A 108 18.62 -7.39 -15.09
CA CYS A 108 17.21 -7.78 -15.00
C CYS A 108 16.93 -9.25 -15.32
N ARG A 109 17.78 -9.94 -16.10
CA ARG A 109 17.67 -11.37 -16.44
C ARG A 109 16.24 -11.84 -16.78
N LEU A 110 15.57 -11.12 -17.67
CA LEU A 110 14.24 -11.48 -18.16
C LEU A 110 14.35 -12.40 -19.38
N SER A 111 13.32 -13.21 -19.62
CA SER A 111 13.12 -13.88 -20.90
C SER A 111 12.45 -12.94 -21.91
N LYS A 112 12.30 -13.36 -23.17
CA LYS A 112 11.51 -12.62 -24.17
C LYS A 112 10.06 -12.46 -23.71
N THR A 113 9.47 -13.52 -23.18
CA THR A 113 8.13 -13.53 -22.58
C THR A 113 8.05 -12.60 -21.37
N GLY A 114 9.08 -12.58 -20.51
CA GLY A 114 9.18 -11.68 -19.37
C GLY A 114 9.23 -10.19 -19.78
N LEU A 115 9.96 -9.85 -20.84
CA LEU A 115 9.98 -8.50 -21.40
C LEU A 115 8.62 -8.08 -21.99
N HIS A 116 7.93 -8.98 -22.72
CA HIS A 116 6.58 -8.70 -23.22
C HIS A 116 5.56 -8.55 -22.08
N PHE A 117 5.65 -9.38 -21.04
CA PHE A 117 4.82 -9.30 -19.83
C PHE A 117 5.04 -7.96 -19.09
N ALA A 118 6.30 -7.58 -18.86
CA ALA A 118 6.67 -6.29 -18.29
C ALA A 118 6.16 -5.11 -19.12
N GLY A 119 6.31 -5.17 -20.45
CA GLY A 119 5.81 -4.16 -21.38
C GLY A 119 4.29 -3.99 -21.31
N GLY A 120 3.53 -5.09 -21.25
CA GLY A 120 2.07 -5.04 -21.09
C GLY A 120 1.64 -4.41 -19.76
N LEU A 121 2.29 -4.77 -18.65
CA LEU A 121 2.03 -4.17 -17.34
C LEU A 121 2.30 -2.67 -17.33
N LEU A 122 3.37 -2.21 -17.98
CA LEU A 122 3.70 -0.79 -18.06
C LEU A 122 2.76 -0.02 -18.99
N ALA A 123 2.35 -0.61 -20.12
CA ALA A 123 1.36 -0.02 -21.01
C ALA A 123 0.03 0.22 -20.29
N HIS A 124 -0.41 -0.72 -19.46
CA HIS A 124 -1.67 -0.65 -18.71
C HIS A 124 -1.54 -0.12 -17.27
N ALA A 125 -0.38 0.39 -16.86
CA ALA A 125 -0.09 0.76 -15.48
C ALA A 125 -1.09 1.76 -14.86
N ASP A 126 -1.67 2.66 -15.66
CA ASP A 126 -2.58 3.70 -15.16
C ASP A 126 -3.94 3.08 -14.80
N ALA A 127 -4.44 2.17 -15.63
CA ALA A 127 -5.65 1.38 -15.38
C ALA A 127 -5.44 0.38 -14.23
N LEU A 128 -4.28 -0.28 -14.17
CA LEU A 128 -3.90 -1.15 -13.06
C LEU A 128 -3.77 -0.36 -11.74
N THR A 129 -3.31 0.88 -11.79
CA THR A 129 -3.26 1.77 -10.61
C THR A 129 -4.66 2.12 -10.12
N LEU A 130 -5.64 2.34 -11.01
CA LEU A 130 -7.04 2.54 -10.60
C LEU A 130 -7.59 1.34 -9.81
N LEU A 131 -7.25 0.11 -10.23
CA LEU A 131 -7.70 -1.12 -9.57
C LEU A 131 -6.92 -1.44 -8.28
N GLY A 132 -5.60 -1.26 -8.28
CA GLY A 132 -4.72 -1.57 -7.13
C GLY A 132 -4.60 -0.44 -6.10
N ALA A 133 -4.97 0.79 -6.46
CA ALA A 133 -4.96 1.97 -5.59
C ALA A 133 -6.29 2.76 -5.62
N PRO A 134 -7.47 2.11 -5.44
CA PRO A 134 -8.79 2.68 -5.75
C PRO A 134 -9.29 3.76 -4.75
N SER A 135 -8.45 4.24 -3.84
CA SER A 135 -8.85 5.17 -2.77
C SER A 135 -8.02 6.43 -2.77
N VAL A 136 -8.63 7.57 -2.42
CA VAL A 136 -7.92 8.85 -2.19
C VAL A 136 -6.76 8.68 -1.20
N ASN A 137 -6.89 7.77 -0.23
CA ASN A 137 -5.83 7.51 0.74
C ASN A 137 -4.62 6.76 0.14
N SER A 138 -4.81 6.03 -0.97
CA SER A 138 -3.73 5.40 -1.72
C SER A 138 -2.80 6.45 -2.34
N TYR A 139 -3.37 7.53 -2.90
CA TYR A 139 -2.59 8.62 -3.49
C TYR A 139 -1.79 9.42 -2.46
N LYS A 140 -2.24 9.49 -1.20
CA LYS A 140 -1.44 10.04 -0.10
C LYS A 140 -0.18 9.24 0.21
N ARG A 141 -0.17 7.91 -0.07
CA ARG A 141 1.04 7.08 0.04
C ARG A 141 2.02 7.37 -1.09
N TYR A 142 1.53 7.65 -2.30
CA TYR A 142 2.38 8.03 -3.44
C TYR A 142 2.95 9.46 -3.31
N TRP A 143 2.20 10.37 -2.69
CA TRP A 143 2.64 11.76 -2.47
C TRP A 143 3.71 11.92 -1.39
N ASP A 144 3.72 11.07 -0.36
CA ASP A 144 4.70 11.13 0.73
C ASP A 144 6.02 10.47 0.30
N ILE A 145 6.76 11.17 -0.58
CA ILE A 145 8.02 10.72 -1.19
C ILE A 145 9.07 10.47 -0.10
N GLY A 146 9.75 9.32 -0.17
CA GLY A 146 10.80 8.90 0.77
C GLY A 146 10.53 7.58 1.48
N TYR A 147 9.27 7.15 1.57
CA TYR A 147 8.87 5.92 2.29
C TYR A 147 8.67 4.71 1.35
N TRP A 148 9.63 4.46 0.45
CA TRP A 148 9.67 3.29 -0.45
C TRP A 148 8.39 3.01 -1.28
N ALA A 149 7.58 4.04 -1.53
CA ALA A 149 6.47 3.95 -2.46
C ALA A 149 6.96 4.04 -3.91
N PRO A 150 6.37 3.29 -4.86
CA PRO A 150 6.67 3.46 -6.27
C PRO A 150 6.00 4.74 -6.79
N PHE A 151 6.74 5.53 -7.56
CA PHE A 151 6.24 6.74 -8.22
C PHE A 151 6.71 6.88 -9.67
N HIS A 152 7.66 6.04 -10.12
CA HIS A 152 8.06 5.95 -11.53
C HIS A 152 7.28 4.85 -12.27
N LYS A 153 6.67 5.21 -13.41
CA LYS A 153 6.07 4.29 -14.38
C LYS A 153 7.16 3.68 -15.28
N SER A 154 7.98 2.82 -14.69
CA SER A 154 9.07 2.10 -15.36
C SER A 154 9.30 0.73 -14.71
N TYR A 155 10.24 -0.05 -15.27
CA TYR A 155 10.79 -1.23 -14.63
C TYR A 155 12.30 -1.07 -14.44
N ASP A 156 12.84 -1.68 -13.39
CA ASP A 156 14.27 -1.58 -13.07
C ASP A 156 14.73 -2.68 -12.09
N TYR A 157 16.04 -2.96 -12.10
CA TYR A 157 16.68 -3.95 -11.26
C TYR A 157 16.87 -3.45 -9.83
N ASN A 158 16.29 -4.19 -8.88
CA ASN A 158 16.33 -3.98 -7.43
C ASN A 158 15.83 -2.61 -6.91
N ASN A 159 15.50 -1.67 -7.79
CA ASN A 159 14.99 -0.33 -7.47
C ASN A 159 13.58 -0.39 -6.86
N ARG A 160 13.38 0.30 -5.72
CA ARG A 160 12.09 0.33 -4.99
C ARG A 160 11.18 1.50 -5.38
N THR A 161 11.64 2.42 -6.24
CA THR A 161 10.87 3.62 -6.66
C THR A 161 10.03 3.39 -7.93
N VAL A 162 10.20 2.24 -8.59
CA VAL A 162 9.52 1.87 -9.84
C VAL A 162 8.30 0.98 -9.57
N ILE A 163 7.27 1.07 -10.42
CA ILE A 163 6.07 0.23 -10.30
C ILE A 163 6.40 -1.27 -10.44
N LEU A 164 7.27 -1.63 -11.39
CA LEU A 164 7.67 -3.00 -11.68
C LEU A 164 9.14 -3.21 -11.32
N ARG A 165 9.39 -3.71 -10.11
CA ARG A 165 10.75 -4.03 -9.67
C ARG A 165 11.12 -5.43 -10.19
N ILE A 166 12.41 -5.69 -10.35
CA ILE A 166 12.95 -7.05 -10.50
C ILE A 166 13.87 -7.27 -9.30
N PRO A 167 13.73 -8.36 -8.53
CA PRO A 167 14.50 -8.53 -7.30
C PRO A 167 15.91 -9.01 -7.65
N ALA A 168 16.90 -8.60 -6.85
CA ALA A 168 18.25 -9.15 -6.99
C ALA A 168 18.24 -10.67 -6.70
N PRO A 169 18.97 -11.51 -7.46
CA PRO A 169 19.13 -12.92 -7.14
C PRO A 169 19.71 -13.08 -5.73
N GLY A 170 18.88 -13.57 -4.79
CA GLY A 170 19.27 -13.75 -3.39
C GLY A 170 18.82 -12.67 -2.39
N GLY A 171 18.04 -11.67 -2.81
CA GLY A 171 17.27 -10.84 -1.87
C GLY A 171 16.07 -11.63 -1.33
N SER A 172 16.07 -11.96 -0.02
CA SER A 172 15.41 -13.15 0.55
C SER A 172 15.89 -14.42 -0.17
N ARG A 173 16.94 -15.03 0.40
CA ARG A 173 17.83 -15.96 -0.31
C ARG A 173 17.25 -17.38 -0.33
N SER A 174 17.32 -18.01 -1.50
CA SER A 174 17.44 -19.47 -1.66
C SER A 174 16.53 -20.35 -0.79
N ASP A 175 15.27 -20.44 -1.19
CA ASP A 175 14.66 -21.77 -1.29
C ASP A 175 14.57 -22.11 -2.78
N SER A 176 14.90 -23.35 -3.16
CA SER A 176 14.85 -23.81 -4.57
C SER A 176 13.42 -23.82 -5.13
N SER A 177 12.42 -23.70 -4.25
CA SER A 177 11.01 -23.47 -4.59
C SER A 177 10.67 -22.03 -5.03
N THR A 178 11.50 -21.04 -4.68
CA THR A 178 11.17 -19.62 -4.87
C THR A 178 11.57 -19.14 -6.26
N ARG A 179 10.76 -19.57 -7.24
CA ARG A 179 10.88 -19.19 -8.65
C ARG A 179 10.96 -17.65 -8.76
N PRO A 180 11.97 -17.09 -9.47
CA PRO A 180 12.20 -15.66 -9.48
C PRO A 180 11.03 -14.89 -10.14
N ALA A 181 10.18 -14.33 -9.28
CA ALA A 181 9.01 -13.56 -9.66
C ALA A 181 9.40 -12.12 -10.03
N THR A 182 8.61 -11.49 -10.90
CA THR A 182 8.62 -10.03 -11.03
C THR A 182 7.70 -9.43 -9.97
N PRO A 183 8.22 -8.71 -8.96
CA PRO A 183 7.39 -7.94 -8.05
C PRO A 183 6.76 -6.75 -8.78
N ILE A 184 5.48 -6.92 -9.12
CA ILE A 184 4.55 -5.80 -9.12
C ILE A 184 4.48 -5.33 -7.67
N SER A 185 4.80 -4.06 -7.44
CA SER A 185 4.98 -3.52 -6.08
C SER A 185 3.68 -3.49 -5.25
N ARG A 186 3.62 -3.26 -3.92
CA ARG A 186 4.45 -2.57 -2.88
C ARG A 186 4.15 -3.26 -1.51
N SER A 187 5.04 -3.84 -0.68
CA SER A 187 4.96 -4.79 0.49
C SER A 187 3.67 -5.11 1.33
N ARG A 188 3.45 -6.36 1.85
CA ARG A 188 2.22 -6.82 2.61
C ARG A 188 2.19 -6.32 4.07
N GLU A 189 2.02 -5.02 4.20
CA GLU A 189 2.15 -4.31 5.47
C GLU A 189 0.81 -4.10 6.18
N SER A 190 0.84 -4.07 7.51
CA SER A 190 -0.29 -3.75 8.37
C SER A 190 0.13 -2.85 9.53
N SER A 191 -0.61 -1.77 9.80
CA SER A 191 -0.35 -0.87 10.93
C SER A 191 -1.31 -1.11 12.09
N TRP A 192 -0.83 -1.01 13.32
CA TRP A 192 -1.54 -1.43 14.52
C TRP A 192 -1.63 -0.31 15.55
N ARG A 193 -2.84 0.13 15.88
CA ARG A 193 -3.04 1.20 16.88
C ARG A 193 -3.87 0.70 18.05
N ARG A 194 -3.52 1.08 19.29
CA ARG A 194 -4.41 0.85 20.44
C ARG A 194 -5.82 1.36 20.14
N SER A 195 -6.82 0.53 20.41
CA SER A 195 -8.22 0.93 20.32
C SER A 195 -8.47 1.94 21.44
N THR A 196 -8.66 3.20 21.08
CA THR A 196 -9.24 4.17 22.00
C THR A 196 -10.70 3.78 22.17
N GLY A 197 -11.00 3.07 23.27
CA GLY A 197 -12.38 2.80 23.66
C GLY A 197 -13.16 4.11 23.72
N SER A 198 -14.35 4.13 23.13
CA SER A 198 -15.25 5.28 23.21
C SER A 198 -15.47 5.63 24.68
N PRO A 199 -15.28 6.89 25.12
CA PRO A 199 -15.62 7.28 26.47
C PRO A 199 -17.11 7.00 26.70
N GLY A 200 -17.43 6.20 27.73
CA GLY A 200 -18.81 5.86 28.06
C GLY A 200 -19.62 7.13 28.27
N ARG A 201 -20.70 7.29 27.48
CA ARG A 201 -21.52 8.51 27.50
C ARG A 201 -22.43 8.53 28.73
N SER A 202 -21.86 8.90 29.87
CA SER A 202 -22.54 8.97 31.17
C SER A 202 -23.04 10.39 31.48
N THR A 203 -24.33 10.44 31.84
CA THR A 203 -25.09 11.54 32.47
C THR A 203 -25.24 12.91 31.78
N ARG A 204 -26.35 13.58 32.12
CA ARG A 204 -26.86 14.82 31.51
C ARG A 204 -26.29 16.06 32.23
N GLY A 205 -25.50 16.87 31.54
CA GLY A 205 -25.17 18.24 31.95
C GLY A 205 -26.15 19.27 31.35
N ARG A 206 -26.64 20.21 32.16
CA ARG A 206 -27.59 21.27 31.74
C ARG A 206 -27.02 22.13 30.60
N ARG A 207 -27.84 22.45 29.60
CA ARG A 207 -27.55 23.54 28.64
C ARG A 207 -27.89 24.89 29.28
N THR A 208 -26.94 25.83 29.30
CA THR A 208 -27.22 27.26 29.47
C THR A 208 -27.57 27.90 28.12
N PRO A 209 -28.37 28.99 28.07
CA PRO A 209 -28.78 29.59 26.81
C PRO A 209 -27.68 30.46 26.21
N ARG A 210 -27.41 30.33 24.90
CA ARG A 210 -26.60 31.31 24.16
C ARG A 210 -27.46 32.53 23.82
N THR A 211 -27.07 33.70 24.32
CA THR A 211 -27.57 34.98 23.84
C THR A 211 -27.14 35.23 22.39
N ARG A 212 -28.05 35.81 21.58
CA ARG A 212 -27.74 36.32 20.23
C ARG A 212 -27.71 37.85 20.29
N PRO A 213 -26.66 38.52 19.78
CA PRO A 213 -26.76 39.92 19.40
C PRO A 213 -27.57 40.06 18.11
N ARG A 214 -28.46 41.04 18.04
CA ARG A 214 -29.16 41.47 16.82
C ARG A 214 -28.51 42.75 16.30
N THR A 215 -28.28 42.79 14.99
CA THR A 215 -28.36 43.96 14.09
C THR A 215 -27.75 45.31 14.51
N SER A 216 -26.88 45.83 13.66
CA SER A 216 -27.10 47.15 13.05
C SER A 216 -26.61 47.15 11.60
N ALA A 217 -27.20 48.01 10.78
CA ALA A 217 -26.87 48.14 9.35
C ALA A 217 -26.38 49.55 9.07
N CYS A 218 -25.35 49.69 8.24
CA CYS A 218 -25.00 50.95 7.59
C CYS A 218 -24.95 50.74 6.07
N ARG A 219 -25.62 51.64 5.34
CA ARG A 219 -25.62 51.70 3.87
C ARG A 219 -24.54 52.65 3.38
N GLY A 220 -24.01 52.43 2.18
CA GLY A 220 -23.67 53.55 1.29
C GLY A 220 -22.41 53.41 0.43
N ARG A 221 -22.63 53.24 -0.90
CA ARG A 221 -21.84 53.78 -2.04
C ARG A 221 -20.34 53.36 -2.16
N SER A 222 -19.69 53.34 -3.33
CA SER A 222 -20.10 53.35 -4.75
C SER A 222 -18.88 53.10 -5.66
N GLY A 223 -19.02 52.34 -6.76
CA GLY A 223 -17.95 52.11 -7.75
C GLY A 223 -16.87 51.11 -7.29
N SER A 224 -16.11 50.45 -8.16
CA SER A 224 -16.11 50.40 -9.64
C SER A 224 -15.80 48.96 -10.09
N ARG A 225 -16.31 48.54 -11.26
CA ARG A 225 -16.00 47.21 -11.83
C ARG A 225 -14.67 47.27 -12.58
N SER A 226 -13.66 46.52 -12.14
CA SER A 226 -12.49 46.19 -12.96
C SER A 226 -12.61 44.75 -13.49
N THR A 227 -12.55 44.61 -14.80
CA THR A 227 -12.67 43.32 -15.50
C THR A 227 -11.38 42.51 -15.39
N CYS A 228 -11.49 41.25 -14.96
CA CYS A 228 -10.35 40.33 -14.92
C CYS A 228 -10.03 39.80 -16.33
N SER A 229 -8.90 40.24 -16.91
CA SER A 229 -8.46 39.86 -18.25
C SER A 229 -7.79 38.49 -18.27
N ARG A 230 -8.25 37.60 -19.16
CA ARG A 230 -7.61 36.30 -19.43
C ARG A 230 -6.26 36.52 -20.15
N PRO A 231 -5.17 35.82 -19.77
CA PRO A 231 -3.98 35.73 -20.60
C PRO A 231 -4.24 34.86 -21.84
N SER A 232 -3.68 35.28 -22.98
CA SER A 232 -3.84 34.65 -24.30
C SER A 232 -2.92 33.44 -24.49
N ARG A 233 -3.40 32.42 -25.23
CA ARG A 233 -2.57 31.32 -25.73
C ARG A 233 -1.65 31.79 -26.86
N PRO A 234 -0.35 31.47 -26.86
CA PRO A 234 0.46 31.45 -28.08
C PRO A 234 0.22 30.14 -28.88
N SER A 235 0.26 30.25 -30.21
CA SER A 235 0.08 29.15 -31.16
C SER A 235 1.35 28.33 -31.38
N ARG A 236 1.18 27.05 -31.76
CA ARG A 236 2.25 26.17 -32.26
C ARG A 236 2.92 26.74 -33.53
N PRO A 237 4.11 26.24 -33.85
CA PRO A 237 4.24 25.51 -35.11
C PRO A 237 4.66 24.04 -34.90
N ILE A 238 4.38 23.21 -35.90
CA ILE A 238 4.73 21.79 -35.96
C ILE A 238 5.98 21.64 -36.85
N ARG A 239 6.97 20.90 -36.37
CA ARG A 239 7.93 20.10 -37.14
C ARG A 239 8.24 18.84 -36.35
#